data_AF-A0A1J9R3Z8-F1
#
_entry.id   AF-A0A1J9R3Z8-F1
#
_cell.length_a   1.000
_cell.length_b   1.000
_cell.length_c   1.000
_cell.angle_alpha   90.00
_cell.angle_beta   90.00
_cell.angle_gamma   90.00
#
_symmetry.space_group_name_H-M   'P 1'
#
loop_
_entity.id
_entity.type
_entity.pdbx_description
1 polymer ?
#
loop_
_entity_poly.entity_id
_entity_poly.type
_entity_poly.pdbx_seq_one_letter_code
_entity_poly.pdbx_strand_id
1 'polypeptide(L)'
;MTTAHRPTFDPAKGKDALRGPAYHQRLLPAHMTLKTRQPGQGGIADEQRDLRAELLKAEAAHFAKKNGGPAPDDDDDEGTTTAKRQLEDAPADVGADEDETPEAKRRRLILEEARDIDADSDGSSSESSDEEEDDDDEEDETAELMRELEKIKRERAEQKAKEEAEKNAQEQEEREFEIARGNPLLNPKDFNVKRRWDDDVVFKNQARGVDDKKPKEFVNDLLRSDFHKRFMSRYVR
;
A
#
# COMPACT_ATOMS: atom_id res chain seq x y z
N MET A 1 -65.70 -21.63 10.50
CA MET A 1 -64.35 -22.07 10.95
C MET A 1 -64.51 -22.78 12.29
N THR A 2 -63.73 -23.82 12.57
CA THR A 2 -63.82 -24.57 13.84
C THR A 2 -62.96 -23.94 14.93
N THR A 3 -63.49 -23.87 16.16
CA THR A 3 -62.87 -23.16 17.29
C THR A 3 -61.96 -24.05 18.16
N ALA A 4 -61.43 -25.14 17.58
CA ALA A 4 -60.68 -26.17 18.31
C ALA A 4 -59.23 -25.75 18.62
N HIS A 5 -58.54 -25.10 17.68
CA HIS A 5 -57.20 -24.56 17.91
C HIS A 5 -57.31 -23.19 18.57
N ARG A 6 -56.94 -23.10 19.85
CA ARG A 6 -56.97 -21.87 20.66
C ARG A 6 -55.65 -21.73 21.42
N PRO A 7 -55.14 -20.49 21.63
CA PRO A 7 -53.97 -20.27 22.47
C PRO A 7 -54.28 -20.56 23.94
N THR A 8 -53.27 -21.00 24.69
CA THR A 8 -53.33 -21.17 26.15
C THR A 8 -53.11 -19.83 26.84
N PHE A 9 -54.17 -19.19 27.32
CA PHE A 9 -54.08 -17.95 28.10
C PHE A 9 -53.66 -18.22 29.56
N ASP A 10 -54.28 -19.20 30.21
CA ASP A 10 -53.90 -19.67 31.53
C ASP A 10 -53.01 -20.93 31.44
N PRO A 11 -51.83 -20.98 32.10
CA PRO A 11 -51.04 -22.19 32.20
C PRO A 11 -51.63 -23.18 33.21
N ALA A 12 -51.42 -24.47 32.99
CA ALA A 12 -51.82 -25.52 33.92
C ALA A 12 -51.09 -25.36 35.27
N LYS A 13 -51.86 -25.14 36.35
CA LYS A 13 -51.31 -24.95 37.70
C LYS A 13 -50.95 -26.31 38.32
N GLY A 14 -49.77 -26.39 38.91
CA GLY A 14 -49.32 -27.56 39.66
C GLY A 14 -50.22 -27.84 40.86
N LYS A 15 -50.59 -29.11 41.03
CA LYS A 15 -51.25 -29.69 42.21
C LYS A 15 -50.73 -31.13 42.34
N ASP A 16 -50.84 -31.72 43.54
CA ASP A 16 -50.50 -33.13 43.76
C ASP A 16 -51.29 -34.04 42.81
N ALA A 17 -50.59 -34.53 41.78
CA ALA A 17 -51.11 -35.52 40.86
C ALA A 17 -51.09 -36.90 41.54
N LEU A 18 -52.09 -37.74 41.26
CA LEU A 18 -52.13 -39.12 41.74
C LEU A 18 -51.00 -39.91 41.07
N ARG A 19 -49.85 -39.97 41.74
CA ARG A 19 -48.65 -40.69 41.29
C ARG A 19 -48.88 -42.20 41.43
N GLY A 20 -49.48 -42.79 40.41
CA GLY A 20 -49.66 -44.24 40.31
C GLY A 20 -48.34 -45.03 40.31
N PRO A 21 -48.41 -46.36 40.43
CA PRO A 21 -47.24 -47.25 40.58
C PRO A 21 -46.38 -47.40 39.30
N ALA A 22 -46.56 -46.55 38.30
CA ALA A 22 -45.82 -46.58 37.05
C ALA A 22 -44.49 -45.81 37.19
N TYR A 23 -43.37 -46.51 37.02
CA TYR A 23 -42.03 -45.92 37.05
C TYR A 23 -41.51 -45.70 35.62
N HIS A 24 -41.00 -44.50 35.36
CA HIS A 24 -40.34 -44.15 34.10
C HIS A 24 -38.83 -44.44 34.19
N GLN A 25 -38.15 -44.73 33.08
CA GLN A 25 -36.72 -45.04 33.05
C GLN A 25 -35.83 -43.96 33.72
N ARG A 26 -36.22 -42.68 33.63
CA ARG A 26 -35.54 -41.55 34.29
C ARG A 26 -35.74 -41.48 35.82
N LEU A 27 -36.56 -42.36 36.40
CA LEU A 27 -36.79 -42.49 37.84
C LEU A 27 -36.07 -43.70 38.45
N LEU A 28 -35.27 -44.42 37.67
CA LEU A 28 -34.36 -45.44 38.19
C LEU A 28 -33.26 -44.78 39.05
N PRO A 29 -32.76 -45.46 40.11
CA PRO A 29 -31.73 -44.91 40.99
C PRO A 29 -30.47 -44.45 40.23
N ALA A 30 -30.19 -43.15 40.28
CA ALA A 30 -29.03 -42.52 39.65
C ALA A 30 -28.55 -41.34 40.52
N HIS A 31 -27.24 -41.07 40.52
CA HIS A 31 -26.61 -40.00 41.31
C HIS A 31 -26.99 -40.01 42.80
N MET A 32 -27.03 -41.20 43.40
CA MET A 32 -27.41 -41.43 44.81
C MET A 32 -26.47 -40.77 45.84
N THR A 33 -25.34 -40.19 45.41
CA THR A 33 -24.37 -39.49 46.24
C THR A 33 -24.20 -38.05 45.78
N LEU A 34 -24.48 -37.10 46.67
CA LEU A 34 -24.23 -35.67 46.43
C LEU A 34 -22.76 -35.34 46.66
N LYS A 35 -22.14 -34.60 45.74
CA LYS A 35 -20.78 -34.08 45.90
C LYS A 35 -20.82 -32.81 46.75
N THR A 36 -20.16 -32.83 47.90
CA THR A 36 -19.93 -31.64 48.73
C THR A 36 -18.65 -30.93 48.32
N ARG A 37 -18.63 -29.58 48.39
CA ARG A 37 -17.39 -28.80 48.21
C ARG A 37 -16.41 -29.15 49.33
N GLN A 38 -15.19 -29.50 48.94
CA GLN A 38 -14.06 -29.67 49.85
C GLN A 38 -13.41 -28.30 50.14
N PRO A 39 -12.65 -28.14 51.24
CA PRO A 39 -11.86 -26.92 51.46
C PRO A 39 -10.95 -26.63 50.27
N GLY A 40 -10.87 -25.35 49.89
CA GLY A 40 -10.16 -24.86 48.70
C GLY A 40 -11.00 -24.85 47.41
N GLN A 41 -12.24 -25.34 47.45
CA GLN A 41 -13.16 -25.33 46.31
C GLN A 41 -14.15 -24.14 46.35
N GLY A 42 -13.85 -23.10 47.13
CA GLY A 42 -14.79 -22.01 47.41
C GLY A 42 -16.01 -22.51 48.19
N GLY A 43 -15.79 -23.41 49.16
CA GLY A 43 -16.84 -23.88 50.06
C GLY A 43 -17.10 -22.89 51.20
N ILE A 44 -18.13 -23.18 52.01
CA ILE A 44 -18.33 -22.52 53.33
C ILE A 44 -17.23 -22.96 54.33
N ALA A 45 -16.47 -24.01 53.99
CA ALA A 45 -15.31 -24.50 54.73
C ALA A 45 -13.98 -23.85 54.29
N ASP A 46 -13.99 -22.93 53.33
CA ASP A 46 -12.85 -22.09 52.99
C ASP A 46 -12.78 -20.89 53.96
N GLU A 47 -11.58 -20.36 54.22
CA GLU A 47 -11.40 -19.15 55.03
C GLU A 47 -12.01 -17.91 54.35
N GLN A 48 -12.42 -16.92 55.16
CA GLN A 48 -13.03 -15.69 54.67
C GLN A 48 -11.98 -14.82 53.97
N ARG A 49 -12.11 -14.68 52.64
CA ARG A 49 -11.20 -13.90 51.79
C ARG A 49 -11.72 -12.48 51.55
N ASP A 50 -10.81 -11.52 51.41
CA ASP A 50 -11.13 -10.16 50.99
C ASP A 50 -11.35 -10.07 49.47
N LEU A 51 -12.49 -10.59 49.03
CA LEU A 51 -12.90 -10.70 47.61
C LEU A 51 -12.78 -9.38 46.83
N ARG A 52 -12.87 -8.23 47.51
CA ARG A 52 -12.68 -6.90 46.89
C ARG A 52 -11.24 -6.66 46.46
N ALA A 53 -10.25 -7.04 47.28
CA ALA A 53 -8.84 -6.89 46.96
C ALA A 53 -8.42 -7.90 45.89
N GLU A 54 -8.87 -9.16 46.01
CA GLU A 54 -8.66 -10.22 45.01
C GLU A 54 -9.20 -9.79 43.63
N LEU A 55 -10.40 -9.21 43.58
CA LEU A 55 -11.01 -8.69 42.35
C LEU A 55 -10.22 -7.53 41.74
N LEU A 56 -9.84 -6.52 42.52
CA LEU A 56 -9.10 -5.36 42.00
C LEU A 56 -7.72 -5.76 41.46
N LYS A 57 -7.03 -6.69 42.13
CA LYS A 57 -5.76 -7.27 41.67
C LYS A 57 -5.93 -8.05 40.37
N ALA A 58 -6.97 -8.87 40.27
CA ALA A 58 -7.29 -9.62 39.05
C ALA A 58 -7.67 -8.71 37.86
N GLU A 59 -8.42 -7.63 38.11
CA GLU A 59 -8.73 -6.62 37.10
C GLU A 59 -7.46 -5.90 36.62
N ALA A 60 -6.61 -5.43 37.54
CA ALA A 60 -5.35 -4.77 37.20
C ALA A 60 -4.44 -5.66 36.33
N ALA A 61 -4.24 -6.92 36.73
CA ALA A 61 -3.48 -7.89 35.95
C ALA A 61 -4.10 -8.18 34.56
N HIS A 62 -5.43 -8.23 34.47
CA HIS A 62 -6.12 -8.38 33.18
C HIS A 62 -5.95 -7.15 32.27
N PHE A 63 -6.06 -5.93 32.81
CA PHE A 63 -5.86 -4.70 32.04
C PHE A 63 -4.40 -4.53 31.60
N ALA A 64 -3.41 -4.82 32.45
CA ALA A 64 -2.00 -4.85 32.09
C ALA A 64 -1.74 -5.80 30.91
N LYS A 65 -2.22 -7.04 31.02
CA LYS A 65 -2.13 -8.06 29.97
C LYS A 65 -2.85 -7.67 28.68
N LYS A 66 -4.00 -7.00 28.76
CA LYS A 66 -4.74 -6.51 27.58
C LYS A 66 -4.01 -5.37 26.87
N ASN A 67 -3.35 -4.50 27.63
CA ASN A 67 -2.64 -3.33 27.13
C ASN A 67 -1.19 -3.63 26.71
N GLY A 68 -0.70 -4.85 26.96
CA GLY A 68 0.67 -5.26 26.60
C GLY A 68 1.75 -4.75 27.54
N GLY A 69 1.39 -4.24 28.72
CA GLY A 69 2.34 -3.83 29.76
C GLY A 69 2.88 -5.03 30.56
N PRO A 70 3.94 -4.83 31.36
CA PRO A 70 4.31 -5.78 32.41
C PRO A 70 3.13 -5.98 33.37
N ALA A 71 3.05 -7.15 34.01
CA ALA A 71 2.14 -7.33 35.13
C ALA A 71 2.57 -6.41 36.29
N PRO A 72 1.63 -5.93 37.13
CA PRO A 72 2.02 -5.32 38.39
C PRO A 72 2.72 -6.37 39.25
N ASP A 73 3.89 -6.04 39.78
CA ASP A 73 4.59 -6.88 40.75
C ASP A 73 3.80 -6.95 42.07
N ASP A 74 4.01 -8.03 42.84
CA ASP A 74 3.13 -8.40 43.96
C ASP A 74 3.30 -7.53 45.24
N ASP A 75 4.27 -6.62 45.28
CA ASP A 75 4.79 -5.96 46.49
C ASP A 75 4.35 -4.48 46.72
N ASP A 76 3.73 -3.80 45.74
CA ASP A 76 3.33 -2.39 45.87
C ASP A 76 1.91 -2.18 46.45
N ASP A 77 1.74 -2.39 47.76
CA ASP A 77 0.57 -1.90 48.53
C ASP A 77 0.97 -0.79 49.53
N GLU A 78 1.13 0.43 49.02
CA GLU A 78 1.14 1.65 49.85
C GLU A 78 0.30 2.78 49.22
N GLY A 79 -0.88 3.01 49.80
CA GLY A 79 -1.30 4.37 50.13
C GLY A 79 -1.82 5.31 49.02
N THR A 80 -2.10 4.90 47.79
CA THR A 80 -2.70 5.81 46.79
C THR A 80 -4.22 6.03 47.00
N THR A 81 -4.53 7.12 47.71
CA THR A 81 -5.90 7.46 48.17
C THR A 81 -6.89 7.85 47.07
N THR A 82 -8.19 7.76 47.41
CA THR A 82 -9.35 7.85 46.52
C THR A 82 -9.59 9.23 45.89
N ALA A 83 -8.93 9.49 44.75
CA ALA A 83 -9.24 10.63 43.88
C ALA A 83 -10.62 10.48 43.20
N LYS A 84 -11.66 11.07 43.82
CA LYS A 84 -13.02 11.15 43.26
C LYS A 84 -12.99 11.89 41.91
N ARG A 85 -13.34 11.21 40.82
CA ARG A 85 -13.78 11.89 39.58
C ARG A 85 -15.29 12.07 39.63
N GLN A 86 -15.73 13.33 39.55
CA GLN A 86 -17.16 13.67 39.46
C GLN A 86 -17.62 13.67 38.00
N LEU A 87 -18.94 13.72 37.84
CA LEU A 87 -19.67 13.61 36.57
C LEU A 87 -20.04 15.00 36.07
N GLU A 88 -19.68 15.32 34.83
CA GLU A 88 -20.27 16.42 34.04
C GLU A 88 -20.52 15.95 32.60
N ASP A 89 -21.51 16.57 31.94
CA ASP A 89 -22.10 16.15 30.65
C ASP A 89 -22.58 17.39 29.86
N ALA A 90 -22.70 17.24 28.53
CA ALA A 90 -23.20 18.20 27.54
C ALA A 90 -22.35 19.49 27.23
N PRO A 91 -22.54 20.16 26.05
CA PRO A 91 -21.49 20.99 25.43
C PRO A 91 -21.87 22.42 24.98
N ALA A 92 -20.85 23.29 24.90
CA ALA A 92 -20.72 24.54 24.09
C ALA A 92 -19.20 24.85 24.00
N ASP A 93 -18.56 25.06 22.84
CA ASP A 93 -18.62 26.16 21.84
C ASP A 93 -17.75 27.39 22.20
N VAL A 94 -17.10 27.97 21.16
CA VAL A 94 -16.10 29.08 21.18
C VAL A 94 -14.77 28.74 21.90
N GLY A 95 -13.57 29.00 21.34
CA GLY A 95 -13.18 29.48 20.00
C GLY A 95 -11.84 30.25 20.03
N ALA A 96 -10.98 30.05 19.01
CA ALA A 96 -9.62 30.62 18.83
C ALA A 96 -8.57 30.24 19.91
N ASP A 97 -7.27 30.07 19.64
CA ASP A 97 -6.44 29.78 18.44
C ASP A 97 -5.12 29.13 18.99
N GLU A 98 -4.06 28.72 18.29
CA GLU A 98 -3.50 28.94 16.94
C GLU A 98 -2.67 27.69 16.53
N ASP A 99 -2.68 27.24 15.27
CA ASP A 99 -1.78 26.16 14.78
C ASP A 99 -1.60 26.19 13.24
N GLU A 100 -0.54 26.86 12.74
CA GLU A 100 -0.28 26.98 11.28
C GLU A 100 0.26 25.68 10.65
N THR A 101 -0.50 25.09 9.71
CA THR A 101 -0.09 23.84 9.06
C THR A 101 1.11 24.02 8.10
N PRO A 102 1.99 23.01 7.95
CA PRO A 102 3.18 23.09 7.09
C PRO A 102 2.87 23.18 5.57
N GLU A 103 1.61 23.15 5.15
CA GLU A 103 1.22 23.31 3.74
C GLU A 103 1.35 24.76 3.26
N ALA A 104 1.12 25.76 4.13
CA ALA A 104 1.25 27.17 3.76
C ALA A 104 2.67 27.52 3.29
N LYS A 105 3.69 26.97 3.98
CA LYS A 105 5.10 27.13 3.65
C LYS A 105 5.47 26.45 2.32
N ARG A 106 4.84 25.33 1.98
CA ARG A 106 5.02 24.63 0.68
C ARG A 106 4.42 25.40 -0.50
N ARG A 107 3.25 26.04 -0.30
CA ARG A 107 2.59 26.87 -1.33
C ARG A 107 3.41 28.12 -1.70
N ARG A 108 4.21 28.66 -0.79
CA ARG A 108 5.07 29.82 -1.07
C ARG A 108 6.27 29.47 -1.95
N LEU A 109 6.98 28.38 -1.63
CA LEU A 109 8.21 27.97 -2.33
C LEU A 109 7.99 27.81 -3.85
N ILE A 110 6.90 27.14 -4.23
CA ILE A 110 6.53 26.85 -5.63
C ILE A 110 6.25 28.13 -6.45
N LEU A 111 5.89 29.24 -5.80
CA LEU A 111 5.58 30.51 -6.46
C LEU A 111 6.80 31.44 -6.56
N GLU A 112 7.86 31.20 -5.78
CA GLU A 112 9.15 31.87 -5.91
C GLU A 112 10.00 31.20 -7.02
N GLU A 113 9.95 29.88 -7.16
CA GLU A 113 10.67 29.11 -8.19
C GLU A 113 10.19 29.37 -9.64
N ALA A 114 8.91 29.73 -9.82
CA ALA A 114 8.32 29.99 -11.14
C ALA A 114 8.68 31.37 -11.75
N ARG A 115 9.64 32.10 -11.16
CA ARG A 115 9.97 33.49 -11.52
C ARG A 115 11.23 33.64 -12.39
N ASP A 116 12.13 32.67 -12.37
CA ASP A 116 13.48 32.82 -12.93
C ASP A 116 13.62 32.24 -14.37
N ILE A 117 12.50 32.14 -15.11
CA ILE A 117 12.43 31.55 -16.47
C ILE A 117 11.75 32.51 -17.48
N ASP A 118 11.83 33.82 -17.25
CA ASP A 118 11.37 34.85 -18.20
C ASP A 118 12.35 36.03 -18.25
N ALA A 119 13.41 35.87 -19.05
CA ALA A 119 14.44 36.88 -19.31
C ALA A 119 15.03 36.63 -20.72
N ASP A 120 14.47 37.31 -21.71
CA ASP A 120 14.83 37.19 -23.13
C ASP A 120 16.12 37.95 -23.49
N SER A 121 16.77 37.59 -24.60
CA SER A 121 17.93 38.32 -25.15
C SER A 121 18.07 38.14 -26.67
N ASP A 122 17.73 39.21 -27.39
CA ASP A 122 17.92 39.38 -28.84
C ASP A 122 19.41 39.42 -29.27
N GLY A 123 19.68 39.20 -30.57
CA GLY A 123 21.03 39.16 -31.14
C GLY A 123 21.08 38.88 -32.66
N SER A 124 20.79 39.89 -33.48
CA SER A 124 20.81 39.81 -34.96
C SER A 124 22.21 40.04 -35.58
N SER A 125 22.55 39.32 -36.66
CA SER A 125 23.06 39.90 -37.93
C SER A 125 23.28 38.87 -39.07
N SER A 126 23.18 39.36 -40.30
CA SER A 126 23.18 38.70 -41.62
C SER A 126 24.56 38.25 -42.18
N GLU A 127 24.52 37.71 -43.41
CA GLU A 127 25.59 37.35 -44.37
C GLU A 127 26.37 36.04 -44.08
N SER A 128 26.76 35.21 -45.06
CA SER A 128 26.58 35.25 -46.53
C SER A 128 26.39 33.82 -47.10
N SER A 129 25.79 33.70 -48.29
CA SER A 129 25.74 32.47 -49.10
C SER A 129 25.91 32.85 -50.57
N ASP A 130 26.86 32.23 -51.25
CA ASP A 130 27.26 32.56 -52.63
C ASP A 130 27.59 31.23 -53.35
N GLU A 131 26.75 30.86 -54.32
CA GLU A 131 26.92 29.74 -55.25
C GLU A 131 26.54 30.27 -56.64
N GLU A 132 27.40 30.12 -57.65
CA GLU A 132 27.03 29.94 -59.06
C GLU A 132 28.20 29.27 -59.82
N GLU A 133 27.89 28.59 -60.92
CA GLU A 133 28.83 27.79 -61.73
C GLU A 133 28.63 28.04 -63.24
N ASP A 134 29.72 27.92 -64.00
CA ASP A 134 29.85 27.68 -65.46
C ASP A 134 29.77 28.80 -66.55
N ASP A 135 30.89 28.89 -67.29
CA ASP A 135 31.08 28.72 -68.76
C ASP A 135 31.38 29.87 -69.76
N ASP A 136 32.21 29.50 -70.77
CA ASP A 136 32.56 30.10 -72.09
C ASP A 136 33.15 31.56 -72.20
N ASP A 137 34.12 31.89 -73.09
CA ASP A 137 35.04 31.13 -73.98
C ASP A 137 36.19 32.09 -74.49
N GLU A 138 37.04 31.60 -75.42
CA GLU A 138 37.98 32.24 -76.36
C GLU A 138 39.52 32.22 -76.07
N GLU A 139 40.21 31.69 -77.08
CA GLU A 139 41.63 31.34 -77.37
C GLU A 139 42.65 32.54 -77.31
N ASP A 140 43.98 32.44 -77.46
CA ASP A 140 44.91 31.41 -77.98
C ASP A 140 46.35 31.66 -77.45
N GLU A 141 47.02 30.68 -76.81
CA GLU A 141 48.51 30.70 -76.63
C GLU A 141 49.13 29.30 -76.37
N THR A 142 48.99 28.39 -77.32
CA THR A 142 49.21 26.92 -77.13
C THR A 142 50.65 26.42 -76.84
N ALA A 143 51.67 27.28 -76.78
CA ALA A 143 53.09 26.86 -76.70
C ALA A 143 53.64 26.66 -75.28
N GLU A 144 53.30 27.53 -74.32
CA GLU A 144 53.83 27.45 -72.94
C GLU A 144 53.02 26.48 -72.07
N LEU A 145 51.73 26.32 -72.40
CA LEU A 145 50.72 25.50 -71.73
C LEU A 145 51.17 24.06 -71.43
N MET A 146 51.94 23.43 -72.31
CA MET A 146 52.42 22.05 -72.13
C MET A 146 53.32 21.86 -70.89
N ARG A 147 54.05 22.90 -70.46
CA ARG A 147 54.85 22.86 -69.21
C ARG A 147 54.03 23.19 -67.98
N GLU A 148 53.04 24.08 -68.11
CA GLU A 148 52.10 24.37 -67.03
C GLU A 148 51.22 23.14 -66.74
N LEU A 149 50.78 22.41 -67.77
CA LEU A 149 49.99 21.18 -67.62
C LEU A 149 50.74 20.08 -66.86
N GLU A 150 52.06 19.92 -67.00
CA GLU A 150 52.82 18.97 -66.16
C GLU A 150 52.84 19.39 -64.68
N LYS A 151 52.94 20.70 -64.41
CA LYS A 151 52.90 21.29 -63.07
C LYS A 151 51.51 21.14 -62.44
N ILE A 152 50.45 21.54 -63.14
CA ILE A 152 49.04 21.39 -62.73
C ILE A 152 48.67 19.92 -62.56
N LYS A 153 49.13 19.02 -63.43
CA LYS A 153 48.88 17.57 -63.32
C LYS A 153 49.58 16.96 -62.11
N ARG A 154 50.77 17.43 -61.74
CA ARG A 154 51.44 17.04 -60.49
C ARG A 154 50.70 17.58 -59.25
N GLU A 155 50.21 18.80 -59.31
CA GLU A 155 49.47 19.47 -58.23
C GLU A 155 48.09 18.82 -57.99
N ARG A 156 47.31 18.57 -59.06
CA ARG A 156 46.08 17.76 -59.00
C ARG A 156 46.34 16.32 -58.56
N ALA A 157 47.48 15.71 -58.93
CA ALA A 157 47.84 14.39 -58.43
C ALA A 157 48.14 14.38 -56.92
N GLU A 158 48.77 15.44 -56.39
CA GLU A 158 49.03 15.58 -54.95
C GLU A 158 47.75 15.89 -54.16
N GLN A 159 46.86 16.75 -54.68
CA GLN A 159 45.54 16.99 -54.10
C GLN A 159 44.69 15.71 -54.09
N LYS A 160 44.58 15.02 -55.23
CA LYS A 160 43.84 13.76 -55.31
C LYS A 160 44.42 12.69 -54.39
N ALA A 161 45.75 12.59 -54.27
CA ALA A 161 46.37 11.63 -53.34
C ALA A 161 46.06 11.94 -51.86
N LYS A 162 45.85 13.21 -51.50
CA LYS A 162 45.39 13.61 -50.16
C LYS A 162 43.92 13.28 -49.96
N GLU A 163 43.06 13.61 -50.93
CA GLU A 163 41.63 13.29 -50.90
C GLU A 163 41.36 11.77 -50.87
N GLU A 164 42.13 10.98 -51.63
CA GLU A 164 42.05 9.52 -51.67
C GLU A 164 42.59 8.88 -50.37
N ALA A 165 43.60 9.50 -49.74
CA ALA A 165 44.06 9.09 -48.40
C ALA A 165 43.04 9.42 -47.30
N GLU A 166 42.39 10.58 -47.38
CA GLU A 166 41.34 11.01 -46.44
C GLU A 166 40.09 10.12 -46.55
N LYS A 167 39.62 9.84 -47.77
CA LYS A 167 38.50 8.90 -48.02
C LYS A 167 38.83 7.48 -47.56
N ASN A 168 40.06 7.01 -47.77
CA ASN A 168 40.51 5.71 -47.27
C ASN A 168 40.62 5.66 -45.73
N ALA A 169 40.92 6.80 -45.08
CA ALA A 169 40.86 6.89 -43.61
C ALA A 169 39.41 6.84 -43.10
N GLN A 170 38.49 7.59 -43.73
CA GLN A 170 37.06 7.55 -43.41
C GLN A 170 36.47 6.13 -43.60
N GLU A 171 36.79 5.45 -44.71
CA GLU A 171 36.39 4.05 -44.92
C GLU A 171 36.97 3.09 -43.86
N GLN A 172 38.14 3.38 -43.30
CA GLN A 172 38.72 2.57 -42.21
C GLN A 172 38.01 2.82 -40.88
N GLU A 173 37.71 4.08 -40.54
CA GLU A 173 36.94 4.43 -39.33
C GLU A 173 35.51 3.85 -39.37
N GLU A 174 34.83 3.90 -40.53
CA GLU A 174 33.51 3.27 -40.71
C GLU A 174 33.57 1.75 -40.55
N ARG A 175 34.58 1.08 -41.12
CA ARG A 175 34.79 -0.37 -40.97
C ARG A 175 35.10 -0.75 -39.52
N GLU A 176 35.93 0.00 -38.80
CA GLU A 176 36.19 -0.25 -37.39
C GLU A 176 34.94 -0.06 -36.53
N PHE A 177 34.12 0.96 -36.82
CA PHE A 177 32.83 1.17 -36.17
C PHE A 177 31.84 0.03 -36.45
N GLU A 178 31.73 -0.45 -37.69
CA GLU A 178 30.86 -1.59 -38.02
C GLU A 178 31.36 -2.90 -37.39
N ILE A 179 32.68 -3.15 -37.35
CA ILE A 179 33.27 -4.32 -36.66
C ILE A 179 33.00 -4.27 -35.15
N ALA A 180 33.14 -3.10 -34.51
CA ALA A 180 32.90 -2.92 -33.08
C ALA A 180 31.41 -3.05 -32.71
N ARG A 181 30.50 -2.50 -33.54
CA ARG A 181 29.05 -2.50 -33.31
C ARG A 181 28.36 -3.78 -33.77
N GLY A 182 28.87 -4.42 -34.81
CA GLY A 182 28.30 -5.59 -35.47
C GLY A 182 28.40 -6.88 -34.65
N ASN A 183 29.27 -6.94 -33.63
CA ASN A 183 29.40 -8.10 -32.75
C ASN A 183 28.33 -8.10 -31.63
N PRO A 184 27.34 -9.02 -31.65
CA PRO A 184 26.27 -9.06 -30.65
C PRO A 184 26.69 -9.75 -29.33
N LEU A 185 27.91 -10.30 -29.23
CA LEU A 185 28.45 -10.89 -28.01
C LEU A 185 29.23 -9.88 -27.16
N LEU A 186 29.82 -8.85 -27.79
CA LEU A 186 30.53 -7.77 -27.09
C LEU A 186 29.60 -6.62 -26.68
N ASN A 187 28.46 -6.46 -27.35
CA ASN A 187 27.43 -5.48 -27.04
C ASN A 187 26.25 -6.17 -26.32
N PRO A 188 26.28 -6.33 -24.98
CA PRO A 188 25.21 -6.99 -24.24
C PRO A 188 23.91 -6.19 -24.40
N LYS A 189 22.94 -6.77 -25.11
CA LYS A 189 21.60 -6.20 -25.22
C LYS A 189 20.86 -6.45 -23.92
N ASP A 190 20.68 -5.41 -23.11
CA ASP A 190 19.90 -5.48 -21.88
C ASP A 190 18.52 -6.08 -22.15
N PHE A 191 18.22 -7.21 -21.52
CA PHE A 191 16.92 -7.91 -21.60
C PHE A 191 15.83 -7.19 -20.76
N ASN A 192 15.78 -5.86 -20.86
CA ASN A 192 14.73 -5.03 -20.33
C ASN A 192 13.42 -5.35 -21.08
N VAL A 193 12.54 -6.13 -20.45
CA VAL A 193 11.25 -6.57 -21.00
C VAL A 193 10.35 -5.35 -21.24
N LYS A 194 10.42 -4.83 -22.46
CA LYS A 194 9.95 -3.49 -22.83
C LYS A 194 8.43 -3.29 -22.76
N ARG A 195 7.67 -4.38 -22.64
CA ARG A 195 6.24 -4.39 -22.30
C ARG A 195 5.92 -5.69 -21.56
N ARG A 196 5.22 -5.60 -20.43
CA ARG A 196 4.77 -6.77 -19.66
C ARG A 196 3.43 -7.27 -20.18
N TRP A 197 3.14 -8.56 -20.01
CA TRP A 197 1.81 -9.11 -20.30
C TRP A 197 0.73 -8.49 -19.38
N ASP A 198 1.10 -8.16 -18.14
CA ASP A 198 0.29 -7.40 -17.16
C ASP A 198 -0.11 -5.99 -17.65
N ASP A 199 0.58 -5.46 -18.66
CA ASP A 199 0.46 -4.05 -19.05
C ASP A 199 -0.75 -3.80 -19.99
N ASP A 200 -1.19 -4.85 -20.69
CA ASP A 200 -2.34 -4.86 -21.61
C ASP A 200 -3.68 -5.14 -20.90
N VAL A 201 -3.77 -4.79 -19.61
CA VAL A 201 -4.94 -5.05 -18.76
C VAL A 201 -5.63 -3.75 -18.40
N VAL A 202 -6.88 -3.60 -18.82
CA VAL A 202 -7.71 -2.38 -18.65
C VAL A 202 -8.00 -2.00 -17.18
N PHE A 203 -7.79 -2.92 -16.24
CA PHE A 203 -7.90 -2.67 -14.81
C PHE A 203 -6.64 -3.14 -14.08
N LYS A 204 -5.91 -2.20 -13.47
CA LYS A 204 -4.69 -2.48 -12.70
C LYS A 204 -4.98 -2.23 -11.21
N ASN A 205 -4.48 -3.10 -10.33
CA ASN A 205 -4.47 -2.91 -8.86
C ASN A 205 -5.83 -2.72 -8.14
N GLN A 206 -6.94 -3.29 -8.64
CA GLN A 206 -8.30 -3.08 -8.08
C GLN A 206 -8.44 -3.27 -6.55
N ALA A 207 -7.73 -4.24 -5.96
CA ALA A 207 -7.81 -4.54 -4.52
C ALA A 207 -6.68 -3.91 -3.67
N ARG A 208 -5.86 -3.01 -4.24
CA ARG A 208 -4.70 -2.43 -3.56
C ARG A 208 -5.15 -1.51 -2.42
N GLY A 209 -4.95 -1.95 -1.17
CA GLY A 209 -5.38 -1.24 0.04
C GLY A 209 -6.68 -1.78 0.64
N VAL A 210 -7.27 -2.83 0.08
CA VAL A 210 -8.38 -3.56 0.72
C VAL A 210 -7.80 -4.57 1.72
N ASP A 211 -7.77 -4.21 3.00
CA ASP A 211 -7.51 -5.17 4.08
C ASP A 211 -8.74 -6.08 4.25
N ASP A 212 -8.61 -7.37 3.88
CA ASP A 212 -9.66 -8.40 4.07
C ASP A 212 -10.07 -8.62 5.54
N LYS A 213 -9.32 -8.02 6.48
CA LYS A 213 -9.52 -8.04 7.93
C LYS A 213 -10.70 -7.14 8.32
N LYS A 214 -11.92 -7.54 7.98
CA LYS A 214 -13.14 -6.96 8.56
C LYS A 214 -13.02 -6.87 10.09
N PRO A 215 -13.46 -5.77 10.71
CA PRO A 215 -13.38 -5.62 12.17
C PRO A 215 -14.15 -6.74 12.87
N LYS A 216 -13.67 -7.14 14.06
CA LYS A 216 -14.24 -8.24 14.85
C LYS A 216 -15.48 -7.77 15.63
N GLU A 217 -16.50 -7.35 14.89
CA GLU A 217 -17.75 -6.84 15.45
C GLU A 217 -18.70 -7.98 15.84
N PHE A 218 -19.36 -7.83 16.99
CA PHE A 218 -20.50 -8.67 17.37
C PHE A 218 -21.80 -7.91 17.11
N VAL A 219 -22.59 -8.39 16.16
CA VAL A 219 -23.92 -7.84 15.83
C VAL A 219 -24.98 -8.69 16.51
N ASN A 220 -25.79 -8.07 17.39
CA ASN A 220 -26.92 -8.72 18.06
C ASN A 220 -28.15 -8.83 17.13
N ASP A 221 -27.96 -9.45 15.96
CA ASP A 221 -28.98 -9.65 14.93
C ASP A 221 -28.74 -11.01 14.24
N LEU A 222 -29.73 -11.90 14.32
CA LEU A 222 -29.62 -13.27 13.80
C LEU A 222 -29.55 -13.37 12.28
N LEU A 223 -29.89 -12.31 11.54
CA LEU A 223 -29.86 -12.25 10.06
C LEU A 223 -28.72 -11.36 9.55
N ARG A 224 -28.40 -10.26 10.25
CA ARG A 224 -27.33 -9.32 9.87
C ARG A 224 -25.96 -9.65 10.46
N SER A 225 -25.86 -10.57 11.42
CA SER A 225 -24.57 -11.07 11.92
C SER A 225 -23.73 -11.69 10.79
N ASP A 226 -22.41 -11.47 10.82
CA ASP A 226 -21.46 -12.06 9.87
C ASP A 226 -21.44 -13.60 9.93
N PHE A 227 -21.89 -14.21 11.03
CA PHE A 227 -22.17 -15.64 11.09
C PHE A 227 -23.28 -16.04 10.09
N HIS A 228 -24.39 -15.29 10.06
CA HIS A 228 -25.51 -15.57 9.17
C HIS A 228 -25.17 -15.30 7.71
N LYS A 229 -24.46 -14.20 7.42
CA LYS A 229 -23.97 -13.89 6.07
C LYS A 229 -23.07 -15.02 5.54
N ARG A 230 -22.13 -15.52 6.36
CA ARG A 230 -21.24 -16.66 6.03
C ARG A 230 -22.00 -17.98 5.91
N PHE A 231 -23.03 -18.21 6.73
CA PHE A 231 -23.89 -19.39 6.63
C PHE A 231 -24.65 -19.40 5.31
N MET A 232 -25.35 -18.30 4.97
CA MET A 232 -26.11 -18.22 3.72
C MET A 232 -25.20 -18.31 2.50
N SER A 233 -24.06 -17.61 2.49
CA SER A 233 -23.04 -17.72 1.43
C SER A 233 -22.38 -19.11 1.29
N ARG A 234 -22.63 -20.05 2.23
CA ARG A 234 -22.10 -21.42 2.20
C ARG A 234 -23.15 -22.47 1.84
N TYR A 235 -24.41 -22.27 2.25
CA TYR A 235 -25.50 -23.23 2.11
C TYR A 235 -26.57 -22.82 1.08
N VAL A 236 -26.51 -21.59 0.59
CA VAL A 236 -27.28 -21.06 -0.55
C VAL A 236 -26.29 -20.56 -1.59
N ARG A 237 -26.60 -20.77 -2.87
CA ARG A 237 -25.73 -20.46 -4.02
C ARG A 237 -26.53 -19.73 -5.09
#